data_AF-R9INE2-F1
#
_entry.id   AF-R9INE2-F1
#
_cell.length_a   1.000
_cell.length_b   1.000
_cell.length_c   1.000
_cell.angle_alpha   90.00
_cell.angle_beta   90.00
_cell.angle_gamma   90.00
#
_symmetry.space_group_name_H-M   'P 1'
#
loop_
_entity.id
_entity.type
_entity.pdbx_description
1 polymer ?
#
loop_
_entity_poly.entity_id
_entity_poly.type
_entity_poly.pdbx_seq_one_letter_code
_entity_poly.pdbx_strand_id
1 'polypeptide(L)'
;MTDTLTETQEERLRENGYFLYQGCHFKPVRQFEKNEGDFFDITRRLKRDDELGMMKEDYYGRQKHPYSHKEFYAASTDKTADIFFCLETMKQYVPCENEMQEYVTEPEKKQDRGKTR
;
A
#
# COMPACT_ATOMS: atom_id res chain seq x y z
N MET A 1 0.46 -16.24 -18.53
CA MET A 1 -0.85 -16.87 -18.27
C MET A 1 -1.49 -16.02 -17.20
N THR A 2 -2.49 -15.22 -17.52
CA THR A 2 -3.22 -14.44 -16.52
C THR A 2 -4.20 -15.38 -15.85
N ASP A 3 -3.83 -15.90 -14.68
CA ASP A 3 -4.75 -16.64 -13.82
C ASP A 3 -5.84 -15.67 -13.35
N THR A 4 -6.97 -15.68 -14.05
CA THR A 4 -8.19 -15.03 -13.59
C THR A 4 -8.76 -15.84 -12.44
N LEU A 5 -8.90 -15.23 -11.26
CA LEU A 5 -9.56 -15.85 -10.12
C LEU A 5 -11.00 -16.23 -10.49
N THR A 6 -11.46 -17.36 -9.95
CA THR A 6 -12.85 -17.79 -10.13
C THR A 6 -13.78 -16.90 -9.30
N GLU A 7 -15.03 -16.77 -9.73
CA GLU A 7 -16.06 -15.98 -9.02
C GLU A 7 -16.19 -16.39 -7.54
N THR A 8 -16.09 -17.69 -7.26
CA THR A 8 -16.09 -18.23 -5.88
C THR A 8 -14.88 -17.77 -5.07
N GLN A 9 -13.70 -17.64 -5.67
CA GLN A 9 -12.51 -17.14 -4.97
C GLN A 9 -12.66 -15.65 -4.68
N GLU A 10 -13.14 -14.88 -5.65
CA GLU A 10 -13.44 -13.45 -5.52
C GLU A 10 -14.47 -13.16 -4.41
N GLU A 11 -15.55 -13.97 -4.34
CA GLU A 11 -16.54 -13.89 -3.27
C GLU A 11 -15.91 -14.13 -1.90
N ARG A 12 -15.10 -15.18 -1.77
CA ARG A 12 -14.40 -15.48 -0.52
C ARG A 12 -13.44 -14.35 -0.11
N LEU A 13 -12.79 -13.69 -1.05
CA LEU A 13 -11.93 -12.55 -0.75
C LEU A 13 -12.76 -11.39 -0.20
N ARG A 14 -13.90 -11.07 -0.83
CA ARG A 14 -14.84 -10.04 -0.34
C ARG A 14 -15.37 -10.35 1.06
N GLU A 15 -15.78 -11.59 1.31
CA GLU A 15 -16.22 -12.04 2.65
C GLU A 15 -15.13 -11.91 3.71
N ASN A 16 -13.86 -12.06 3.32
CA ASN A 16 -12.71 -11.88 4.19
C ASN A 16 -12.26 -10.41 4.33
N GLY A 17 -13.04 -9.46 3.80
CA GLY A 17 -12.83 -8.02 3.91
C GLY A 17 -11.89 -7.43 2.87
N TYR A 18 -11.51 -8.20 1.84
CA TYR A 18 -10.75 -7.65 0.71
C TYR A 18 -11.65 -6.89 -0.26
N PHE A 19 -11.09 -5.87 -0.91
CA PHE A 19 -11.70 -5.18 -2.02
C PHE A 19 -10.72 -5.10 -3.19
N LEU A 20 -11.27 -5.14 -4.41
CA LEU A 20 -10.49 -5.04 -5.64
C LEU A 20 -10.32 -3.56 -6.01
N TYR A 21 -9.08 -3.13 -6.21
CA TYR A 21 -8.75 -1.82 -6.76
C TYR A 21 -7.67 -1.96 -7.82
N GLN A 22 -7.99 -1.57 -9.05
CA GLN A 22 -7.06 -1.54 -10.18
C GLN A 22 -6.34 -2.87 -10.44
N GLY A 23 -7.00 -4.00 -10.16
CA GLY A 23 -6.44 -5.34 -10.35
C GLY A 23 -5.67 -5.91 -9.15
N CYS A 24 -5.67 -5.22 -8.00
CA CYS A 24 -5.08 -5.71 -6.75
C CYS A 24 -6.10 -5.80 -5.62
N HIS A 25 -5.98 -6.80 -4.77
CA HIS A 25 -6.81 -7.04 -3.61
C HIS A 25 -6.20 -6.43 -2.36
N PHE A 26 -6.89 -5.43 -1.81
CA PHE A 26 -6.50 -4.76 -0.59
C PHE A 26 -7.42 -5.11 0.55
N LYS A 27 -6.88 -5.17 1.76
CA LYS A 27 -7.65 -5.33 3.00
C LYS A 27 -7.23 -4.26 4.00
N PRO A 28 -8.16 -3.49 4.58
CA PRO A 28 -7.83 -2.54 5.65
C PRO A 28 -7.27 -3.29 6.86
N VAL A 29 -6.19 -2.76 7.43
CA VAL A 29 -5.51 -3.36 8.58
C VAL A 29 -5.82 -2.56 9.85
N ARG A 30 -5.49 -1.27 9.86
CA ARG A 30 -5.66 -0.38 11.02
C ARG A 30 -5.39 1.08 10.68
N GLN A 31 -5.65 1.95 11.65
CA GLN A 31 -5.19 3.34 11.68
C GLN A 31 -3.80 3.44 12.31
N PHE A 32 -3.14 4.59 12.11
CA PHE A 32 -1.97 4.96 12.90
C PHE A 32 -2.37 5.28 14.35
N GLU A 33 -1.60 4.74 15.29
CA GLU A 33 -1.77 5.06 16.71
C GLU A 33 -0.92 6.27 17.10
N LYS A 34 -1.38 7.06 18.07
CA LYS A 34 -0.68 8.27 18.54
C LYS A 34 0.71 8.01 19.12
N ASN A 35 1.00 6.78 19.53
CA ASN A 35 2.27 6.34 20.09
C ASN A 35 3.29 5.89 19.03
N GLU A 36 2.91 5.83 17.74
CA GLU A 36 3.78 5.35 16.65
C GLU A 36 4.76 6.41 16.13
N GLY A 37 4.73 7.60 16.71
CA GLY A 37 5.57 8.73 16.35
C GLY A 37 4.77 9.83 15.67
N ASP A 38 5.46 10.90 15.31
CA ASP A 38 4.85 11.99 14.55
C ASP A 38 4.82 11.67 13.04
N PHE A 39 4.32 12.62 12.25
CA PHE A 39 4.28 12.49 10.80
C PHE A 39 5.66 12.19 10.16
N PHE A 40 6.75 12.72 10.72
CA PHE A 40 8.10 12.46 10.21
C PHE A 40 8.57 11.04 10.52
N ASP A 41 8.18 10.50 11.66
CA ASP A 41 8.50 9.11 12.02
C ASP A 41 7.74 8.12 11.14
N ILE A 42 6.48 8.39 10.82
CA ILE A 42 5.67 7.58 9.89
C ILE A 42 6.26 7.64 8.49
N THR A 43 6.55 8.84 7.96
CA THR A 43 7.08 9.00 6.60
C THR A 43 8.44 8.34 6.39
N ARG A 44 9.25 8.15 7.43
CA ARG A 44 10.50 7.38 7.37
C ARG A 44 10.30 5.87 7.16
N ARG A 45 9.11 5.35 7.45
CA ARG A 45 8.71 3.97 7.20
C ARG A 45 8.12 3.77 5.81
N LEU A 46 7.82 4.85 5.10
CA LEU A 46 7.24 4.80 3.76
C LEU A 46 8.33 4.64 2.72
N LYS A 47 8.12 3.68 1.81
CA LYS A 47 8.96 3.44 0.65
C LYS A 47 8.11 3.47 -0.61
N ARG A 48 8.70 3.99 -1.69
CA ARG A 48 8.14 3.76 -3.02
C ARG A 48 8.26 2.28 -3.35
N ASP A 49 7.19 1.70 -3.90
CA ASP A 49 7.22 0.35 -4.43
C ASP A 49 7.02 0.35 -5.96
N ASP A 50 8.11 0.16 -6.70
CA ASP A 50 8.07 0.01 -8.16
C ASP A 50 7.53 -1.38 -8.59
N GLU A 51 7.44 -2.36 -7.69
CA GLU A 51 6.83 -3.66 -7.93
C GLU A 51 5.33 -3.51 -8.09
N LEU A 52 4.67 -2.85 -7.13
CA LEU A 52 3.28 -2.46 -7.24
C LEU A 52 3.09 -1.37 -8.31
N GLY A 53 3.90 -0.31 -8.29
CA GLY A 53 3.86 0.75 -9.31
C GLY A 53 2.49 1.45 -9.43
N MET A 54 1.74 1.55 -8.33
CA MET A 54 0.42 2.17 -8.28
C MET A 54 0.55 3.65 -7.94
N MET A 55 0.49 4.50 -8.97
CA MET A 55 0.74 5.94 -8.86
C MET A 55 -0.14 6.74 -9.83
N LYS A 56 -0.33 8.02 -9.54
CA LYS A 56 -1.12 8.94 -10.37
C LYS A 56 -0.48 9.09 -11.76
N GLU A 57 -1.31 9.33 -12.77
CA GLU A 57 -0.83 9.64 -14.12
C GLU A 57 0.07 10.90 -14.10
N ASP A 58 1.13 10.89 -14.91
CA ASP A 58 2.18 11.93 -14.96
C ASP A 58 2.97 12.15 -13.66
N TYR A 59 2.84 11.26 -12.67
CA TYR A 59 3.70 11.27 -11.49
C TYR A 59 5.05 10.61 -11.79
N TYR A 60 6.11 11.07 -11.14
CA TYR A 60 7.47 10.58 -11.38
C TYR A 60 7.56 9.07 -11.10
N GLY A 61 7.90 8.24 -12.11
CA GLY A 61 8.12 6.80 -11.92
C GLY A 61 7.61 5.95 -13.09
N ARG A 62 7.62 4.64 -12.92
CA ARG A 62 6.98 3.69 -13.85
C ARG A 62 5.61 3.30 -13.30
N GLN A 63 4.57 3.90 -13.86
CA GLN A 63 3.19 3.54 -13.53
C GLN A 63 2.86 2.16 -14.13
N LYS A 64 2.44 1.24 -13.26
CA LYS A 64 1.86 -0.06 -13.62
C LYS A 64 0.36 -0.08 -13.41
N HIS A 65 -0.11 0.58 -12.36
CA HIS A 65 -1.52 0.72 -12.04
C HIS A 65 -1.87 2.21 -11.88
N PRO A 66 -2.96 2.69 -12.50
CA PRO A 66 -3.43 4.04 -12.27
C PRO A 66 -3.90 4.19 -10.82
N TYR A 67 -3.66 5.37 -10.23
CA TYR A 67 -4.00 5.62 -8.83
C TYR A 67 -4.71 6.95 -8.64
N SER A 68 -5.71 6.93 -7.78
CA SER A 68 -6.41 8.09 -7.25
C SER A 68 -6.76 7.81 -5.79
N HIS A 69 -6.24 8.64 -4.88
CA HIS A 69 -6.51 8.53 -3.45
C HIS A 69 -8.02 8.49 -3.15
N LYS A 70 -8.80 9.35 -3.83
CA LYS A 70 -10.26 9.41 -3.67
C LYS A 70 -10.95 8.13 -4.13
N GLU A 71 -10.54 7.57 -5.26
CA GLU A 71 -11.14 6.34 -5.80
C GLU A 71 -10.75 5.11 -4.98
N PHE A 72 -9.52 5.07 -4.46
CA PHE A 72 -9.07 4.02 -3.57
C PHE A 72 -9.96 3.92 -2.32
N TYR A 73 -10.17 5.04 -1.62
CA TYR A 73 -11.07 5.08 -0.45
C TYR A 73 -12.55 4.91 -0.81
N ALA A 74 -12.95 5.18 -2.05
CA ALA A 74 -14.31 4.85 -2.52
C ALA A 74 -14.51 3.34 -2.68
N ALA A 75 -13.48 2.61 -3.11
CA ALA A 75 -13.48 1.15 -3.21
C ALA A 75 -13.25 0.45 -1.86
N SER A 76 -12.56 1.11 -0.93
CA SER A 76 -12.24 0.53 0.38
C SER A 76 -13.46 0.18 1.21
N THR A 77 -13.39 -0.97 1.89
CA THR A 77 -14.37 -1.43 2.88
C THR A 77 -14.30 -0.61 4.18
N ASP A 78 -13.13 -0.07 4.54
CA ASP A 78 -12.95 0.83 5.69
C ASP A 78 -12.29 2.14 5.22
N LYS A 79 -13.04 3.24 5.39
CA LYS A 79 -12.60 4.58 4.97
C LYS A 79 -11.72 5.30 5.98
N THR A 80 -11.59 4.72 7.16
CA THR A 80 -10.85 5.31 8.27
C THR A 80 -9.45 4.71 8.39
N ALA A 81 -9.21 3.52 7.83
CA ALA A 81 -7.91 2.86 7.86
C ALA A 81 -6.83 3.68 7.13
N ASP A 82 -5.61 3.65 7.70
CA ASP A 82 -4.43 4.28 7.13
C ASP A 82 -3.51 3.23 6.46
N ILE A 83 -3.52 2.00 6.97
CA ILE A 83 -2.67 0.90 6.51
C ILE A 83 -3.52 -0.20 5.88
N PHE A 84 -3.10 -0.65 4.71
CA PHE A 84 -3.78 -1.67 3.91
C PHE A 84 -2.81 -2.79 3.53
N PHE A 85 -3.25 -4.04 3.63
CA PHE A 85 -2.49 -5.19 3.16
C PHE A 85 -2.88 -5.49 1.71
N CYS A 86 -1.89 -5.66 0.83
CA CYS A 86 -2.09 -6.07 -0.57
C CYS A 86 -1.78 -7.56 -0.72
N LEU A 87 -2.72 -8.33 -1.27
CA LEU A 87 -2.56 -9.77 -1.44
C LEU A 87 -1.53 -10.12 -2.53
N GLU A 88 -1.47 -9.35 -3.61
CA GLU A 88 -0.62 -9.63 -4.77
C GLU A 88 0.87 -9.46 -4.45
N THR A 89 1.21 -8.48 -3.60
CA THR A 89 2.60 -8.22 -3.20
C THR A 89 2.93 -8.76 -1.81
N MET A 90 1.92 -9.18 -1.04
CA MET A 90 2.04 -9.60 0.36
C MET A 90 2.68 -8.53 1.27
N LYS A 91 2.47 -7.23 0.96
CA LYS A 91 3.04 -6.09 1.70
C LYS A 91 1.93 -5.19 2.27
N GLN A 92 2.30 -4.33 3.21
CA GLN A 92 1.43 -3.28 3.73
C GLN A 92 1.72 -1.96 3.01
N TYR A 93 0.69 -1.16 2.82
CA TYR A 93 0.75 0.11 2.12
C TYR A 93 -0.04 1.19 2.84
N VAL A 94 0.37 2.43 2.60
CA VAL A 94 -0.32 3.64 3.00
C VAL A 94 -0.72 4.40 1.73
N PRO A 95 -2.02 4.61 1.50
CA PRO A 95 -2.51 5.45 0.41
C PRO A 95 -2.06 6.89 0.65
N CYS A 96 -1.17 7.41 -0.19
CA CYS A 96 -0.77 8.81 -0.14
C CYS A 96 -1.45 9.60 -1.27
N GLU A 97 -1.28 10.92 -1.34
CA GLU A 97 -1.99 11.73 -2.35
C GLU A 97 -1.71 11.28 -3.79
N ASN A 98 -0.46 10.93 -4.11
CA ASN A 98 -0.03 10.65 -5.50
C ASN A 98 0.33 9.20 -5.78
N GLU A 99 0.59 8.38 -4.76
CA GLU A 99 0.98 6.98 -4.95
C GLU A 99 0.62 6.13 -3.73
N MET A 100 0.57 4.82 -3.95
CA MET A 100 0.51 3.82 -2.89
C MET A 100 1.94 3.54 -2.39
N GLN A 101 2.25 3.89 -1.15
CA GLN A 101 3.60 3.72 -0.59
C GLN A 101 3.67 2.50 0.32
N GLU A 102 4.69 1.65 0.16
CA GLU A 102 4.94 0.52 1.05
C GLU A 102 5.20 1.04 2.47
N TYR A 103 4.53 0.44 3.44
CA TYR A 103 4.74 0.70 4.87
C TYR A 103 5.62 -0.39 5.48
N VAL A 104 6.84 -0.03 5.84
CA VAL A 104 7.81 -0.95 6.44
C VAL A 104 7.75 -0.83 7.97
N THR A 105 7.20 -1.85 8.63
CA THR A 105 7.04 -1.87 10.10
C THR A 105 8.35 -1.86 10.87
N GLU A 106 9.41 -2.42 10.29
CA GLU A 106 10.77 -2.36 10.86
C GLU A 106 11.67 -1.51 9.97
N PRO A 107 12.17 -0.34 10.43
CA PRO A 107 13.12 0.42 9.65
C PRO A 107 14.36 -0.43 9.39
N GLU A 108 14.78 -0.54 8.12
CA GLU A 108 16.04 -1.18 7.79
C GLU A 108 17.16 -0.58 8.64
N LYS A 109 17.88 -1.44 9.36
CA LYS A 109 19.05 -1.02 10.13
C LYS A 109 19.99 -0.32 9.16
N LYS A 110 20.20 1.00 9.36
CA LYS A 110 21.20 1.74 8.60
C LYS A 110 22.52 0.99 8.77
N GLN A 111 23.02 0.39 7.69
CA GLN A 111 24.42 0.02 7.66
C GLN A 111 25.18 1.34 7.83
N ASP A 112 25.94 1.44 8.91
CA ASP A 112 26.82 2.56 9.16
C ASP A 112 27.78 2.64 7.98
N ARG A 113 27.47 3.50 7.00
CA ARG A 113 28.37 3.79 5.88
C ARG A 113 29.50 4.58 6.51
N GLY A 114 30.47 3.83 7.03
CA GLY A 114 31.58 4.32 7.81
C GLY A 114 32.07 5.64 7.24
N LYS A 115 31.93 6.71 8.03
CA LYS A 115 32.66 7.94 7.78
C LYS A 115 34.14 7.61 7.98
N THR A 116 34.80 7.19 6.91
CA THR A 116 36.26 7.27 6.86
C THR A 116 36.60 8.75 6.88
N ARG A 117 37.13 9.20 8.03
CA ARG A 117 37.73 10.54 8.19
C ARG A 117 39.04 10.61 7.42
#